data_AF-A0A5J4PEL3-F1
#
_entry.id   AF-A0A5J4PEL3-F1
#
_cell.length_a   1.000
_cell.length_b   1.000
_cell.length_c   1.000
_cell.angle_alpha   90.00
_cell.angle_beta   90.00
_cell.angle_gamma   90.00
#
_symmetry.space_group_name_H-M   'P 1'
#
loop_
_entity.id
_entity.type
_entity.pdbx_description
1 polymer ?
#
loop_
_entity_poly.entity_id
_entity_poly.type
_entity_poly.pdbx_seq_one_letter_code
_entity_poly.pdbx_strand_id
1 'polypeptide(L)'
;THLIKAILAGIVCLCTNGWQLAAQTPITPSSQELNAPFGATDRKAFQSPPQVYHPETWFHFIGGNVATKGITADLEAIAGAGISGIQLFHGQFGGPWPGVEPQITCLSTQWDNIIRYTAEE
;
A
#
# COMPACT_ATOMS: atom_id res chain seq x y z
N THR A 1 22.11 49.58 -8.38
CA THR A 1 22.46 48.16 -8.62
C THR A 1 22.17 47.21 -7.44
N HIS A 2 21.56 47.66 -6.34
CA HIS A 2 21.12 46.77 -5.25
C HIS A 2 19.59 46.58 -5.14
N LEU A 3 18.78 47.35 -5.88
CA LEU A 3 17.31 47.21 -5.88
C LEU A 3 16.77 46.09 -6.78
N ILE A 4 17.53 45.64 -7.78
CA ILE A 4 17.07 44.62 -8.75
C ILE A 4 17.25 43.19 -8.20
N LYS A 5 18.17 42.98 -7.24
CA LYS A 5 18.40 41.66 -6.63
C LYS A 5 17.34 41.26 -5.58
N ALA A 6 16.60 42.22 -5.02
CA ALA A 6 15.56 41.92 -4.03
C ALA A 6 14.25 41.42 -4.65
N ILE A 7 13.94 41.81 -5.90
CA ILE A 7 12.67 41.45 -6.55
C ILE A 7 12.69 40.01 -7.09
N LEU A 8 13.86 39.48 -7.45
CA LEU A 8 14.00 38.09 -7.93
C LEU A 8 14.00 37.03 -6.82
N ALA A 9 14.27 37.40 -5.56
CA ALA A 9 14.20 36.46 -4.44
C ALA A 9 12.79 36.32 -3.85
N GLY A 10 11.90 37.28 -4.10
CA GLY A 10 10.53 37.31 -3.54
C GLY A 10 9.48 36.52 -4.33
N ILE A 11 9.77 36.09 -5.56
CA ILE A 11 8.78 35.44 -6.45
C ILE A 11 8.94 33.91 -6.49
N VAL A 12 10.04 33.35 -5.98
CA VAL A 12 10.26 31.89 -6.01
C VAL A 12 9.48 31.14 -4.90
N CYS A 13 8.88 31.85 -3.95
CA CYS A 13 8.21 31.25 -2.79
C CYS A 13 6.67 31.17 -2.90
N LEU A 14 6.12 30.94 -4.10
CA LEU A 14 4.66 30.81 -4.27
C LEU A 14 4.19 29.65 -5.17
N CYS A 15 5.10 28.80 -5.65
CA CYS A 15 4.72 27.66 -6.50
C CYS A 15 5.29 26.32 -6.03
N THR A 16 5.46 26.09 -4.72
CA THR A 16 5.43 24.71 -4.23
C THR A 16 3.98 24.26 -4.29
N ASN A 17 3.56 23.86 -5.49
CA ASN A 17 2.38 23.03 -5.70
C ASN A 17 2.38 22.00 -4.58
N GLY A 18 1.30 21.99 -3.80
CA GLY A 18 1.08 21.02 -2.76
C GLY A 18 1.20 19.64 -3.38
N TRP A 19 2.33 18.99 -3.14
CA TRP A 19 2.32 17.56 -3.03
C TRP A 19 1.51 17.33 -1.76
N GLN A 20 0.19 17.23 -1.90
CA GLN A 20 -0.60 16.52 -0.92
C GLN A 20 0.07 15.17 -0.83
N LEU A 21 0.88 14.98 0.22
CA LEU A 21 1.17 13.65 0.73
C LEU A 21 -0.21 13.00 0.79
N ALA A 22 -0.47 12.05 -0.10
CA ALA A 22 -1.69 11.28 -0.06
C ALA A 22 -1.76 10.76 1.38
N ALA A 23 -2.73 11.28 2.14
CA ALA A 23 -2.87 10.88 3.52
C ALA A 23 -3.01 9.36 3.49
N GLN A 24 -2.11 8.66 4.20
CA GLN A 24 -2.23 7.22 4.35
C GLN A 24 -3.65 6.91 4.82
N THR A 25 -4.33 6.01 4.11
CA THR A 25 -5.67 5.58 4.49
C THR A 25 -5.66 5.13 5.96
N PRO A 26 -6.65 5.54 6.76
CA PRO A 26 -6.68 5.17 8.18
C PRO A 26 -6.74 3.64 8.30
N ILE A 27 -5.76 3.07 9.00
CA ILE A 27 -5.68 1.62 9.29
C ILE A 27 -6.46 1.21 10.54
N THR A 28 -6.88 2.20 11.35
CA THR A 28 -7.77 1.99 12.49
C THR A 28 -8.85 3.07 12.52
N PRO A 29 -10.05 2.78 13.03
CA PRO A 29 -11.08 3.80 13.23
C PRO A 29 -10.63 4.90 14.19
N SER A 30 -11.28 6.05 14.15
CA SER A 30 -10.96 7.14 15.08
C SER A 30 -11.33 6.78 16.53
N SER A 31 -10.60 7.30 17.51
CA SER A 31 -10.96 7.09 18.92
C SER A 31 -12.35 7.61 19.26
N GLN A 32 -12.83 8.65 18.58
CA GLN A 32 -14.19 9.16 18.78
C GLN A 32 -15.25 8.13 18.36
N GLU A 33 -15.04 7.48 17.22
CA GLU A 33 -15.93 6.45 16.70
C GLU A 33 -15.93 5.20 17.58
N LEU A 34 -14.75 4.74 17.98
CA LEU A 34 -14.60 3.56 18.86
C LEU A 34 -15.27 3.75 20.23
N ASN A 35 -15.33 4.98 20.73
CA ASN A 35 -15.94 5.32 22.02
C ASN A 35 -17.37 5.84 21.91
N ALA A 36 -17.95 5.90 20.70
CA ALA A 36 -19.32 6.35 20.52
C ALA A 36 -20.31 5.31 21.09
N PRO A 37 -21.41 5.72 21.75
CA PRO A 37 -22.45 4.79 22.14
C PRO A 37 -23.17 4.24 20.91
N PHE A 38 -23.67 3.01 21.01
CA PHE A 38 -24.51 2.44 19.96
C PHE A 38 -25.77 3.29 19.72
N GLY A 39 -26.15 3.47 18.47
CA GLY A 39 -27.27 4.27 18.01
C GLY A 39 -27.87 3.81 16.68
N ALA A 40 -28.76 4.65 16.13
CA ALA A 40 -29.54 4.31 14.95
C ALA A 40 -28.70 4.08 13.67
N THR A 41 -27.48 4.60 13.63
CA THR A 41 -26.56 4.48 12.48
C THR A 41 -25.86 3.14 12.39
N ASP A 42 -25.74 2.39 13.50
CA ASP A 42 -24.90 1.19 13.55
C ASP A 42 -25.43 0.06 12.69
N ARG A 43 -26.76 -0.07 12.57
CA ARG A 43 -27.36 -1.05 11.66
C ARG A 43 -26.88 -0.83 10.22
N LYS A 44 -26.79 0.43 9.79
CA LYS A 44 -26.31 0.76 8.44
C LYS A 44 -24.81 0.53 8.32
N ALA A 45 -24.03 0.94 9.31
CA ALA A 45 -22.59 0.71 9.35
C ALA A 45 -22.25 -0.79 9.35
N PHE A 46 -23.05 -1.62 10.02
CA PHE A 46 -22.88 -3.07 10.03
C PHE A 46 -23.20 -3.70 8.67
N GLN A 47 -24.24 -3.22 7.97
CA GLN A 47 -24.61 -3.72 6.65
C GLN A 47 -23.61 -3.35 5.54
N SER A 48 -22.94 -2.21 5.69
CA SER A 48 -21.96 -1.70 4.74
C SER A 48 -20.79 -1.05 5.49
N PRO A 49 -19.89 -1.86 6.07
CA PRO A 49 -18.81 -1.34 6.91
C PRO A 49 -17.83 -0.51 6.07
N PRO A 50 -17.35 0.64 6.61
CA PRO A 50 -16.23 1.35 6.03
C PRO A 50 -14.99 0.46 5.86
N GLN A 51 -14.14 0.76 4.89
CA GLN A 51 -12.97 -0.06 4.52
C GLN A 51 -11.99 -0.28 5.68
N VAL A 52 -11.89 0.63 6.65
CA VAL A 52 -11.02 0.49 7.83
C VAL A 52 -11.39 -0.71 8.73
N TYR A 53 -12.57 -1.28 8.55
CA TYR A 53 -13.03 -2.50 9.24
C TYR A 53 -12.88 -3.78 8.40
N HIS A 54 -12.40 -3.67 7.16
CA HIS A 54 -12.18 -4.84 6.32
C HIS A 54 -10.88 -5.52 6.73
N PRO A 55 -10.81 -6.86 6.66
CA PRO A 55 -9.62 -7.60 7.05
C PRO A 55 -8.46 -7.36 6.08
N GLU A 56 -7.25 -7.59 6.56
CA GLU A 56 -6.04 -7.75 5.76
C GLU A 56 -5.59 -9.22 5.75
N THR A 57 -4.64 -9.56 4.88
CA THR A 57 -4.05 -10.92 4.84
C THR A 57 -2.53 -10.89 4.83
N TRP A 58 -1.92 -11.97 5.33
CA TRP A 58 -0.50 -12.20 5.13
C TRP A 58 -0.24 -12.69 3.70
N PHE A 59 0.74 -12.08 3.03
CA PHE A 59 1.10 -12.40 1.66
C PHE A 59 2.58 -12.78 1.60
N HIS A 60 2.85 -14.07 1.38
CA HIS A 60 4.20 -14.62 1.46
C HIS A 60 4.76 -14.91 0.07
N PHE A 61 5.89 -14.29 -0.25
CA PHE A 61 6.78 -14.81 -1.29
C PHE A 61 7.62 -15.94 -0.70
N ILE A 62 7.50 -17.13 -1.29
CA ILE A 62 8.11 -18.36 -0.76
C ILE A 62 9.21 -18.86 -1.72
N GLY A 63 10.43 -18.97 -1.19
CA GLY A 63 11.56 -19.59 -1.90
C GLY A 63 12.04 -18.80 -3.12
N GLY A 64 11.67 -17.53 -3.23
CA GLY A 64 11.94 -16.69 -4.40
C GLY A 64 11.13 -17.09 -5.65
N ASN A 65 10.12 -17.95 -5.51
CA ASN A 65 9.27 -18.38 -6.62
C ASN A 65 8.16 -17.34 -6.87
N VAL A 66 8.50 -16.25 -7.56
CA VAL A 66 7.63 -15.08 -7.71
C VAL A 66 7.62 -14.60 -9.16
N ALA A 67 6.45 -14.23 -9.68
CA ALA A 67 6.27 -13.65 -11.00
C ALA A 67 5.25 -12.50 -10.94
N THR A 68 5.47 -11.44 -11.71
CA THR A 68 4.58 -10.26 -11.77
C THR A 68 3.14 -10.63 -12.13
N LYS A 69 2.95 -11.52 -13.11
CA LYS A 69 1.62 -12.03 -13.49
C LYS A 69 0.90 -12.72 -12.33
N GLY A 70 1.65 -13.45 -11.49
CA GLY A 70 1.11 -14.09 -10.30
C GLY A 70 0.70 -13.05 -9.26
N ILE A 71 1.56 -12.05 -9.02
CA ILE A 71 1.27 -10.93 -8.11
C ILE A 71 -0.02 -10.21 -8.51
N THR A 72 -0.17 -9.82 -9.78
CA THR A 72 -1.41 -9.17 -10.26
C THR A 72 -2.63 -10.05 -10.01
N ALA A 73 -2.57 -11.32 -10.39
CA ALA A 73 -3.70 -12.24 -10.21
C ALA A 73 -4.06 -12.42 -8.72
N ASP A 74 -3.06 -12.51 -7.84
CA ASP A 74 -3.27 -12.65 -6.41
C ASP A 74 -3.88 -11.38 -5.80
N LEU A 75 -3.35 -10.20 -6.15
CA LEU A 75 -3.85 -8.91 -5.63
C LEU A 75 -5.27 -8.61 -6.14
N GLU A 76 -5.57 -8.91 -7.41
CA GLU A 76 -6.92 -8.81 -7.96
C GLU A 76 -7.90 -9.75 -7.24
N ALA A 77 -7.47 -10.98 -6.94
CA ALA A 77 -8.30 -11.94 -6.19
C ALA A 77 -8.54 -11.48 -4.74
N ILE A 78 -7.52 -10.94 -4.08
CA ILE A 78 -7.60 -10.39 -2.72
C ILE A 78 -8.58 -9.20 -2.70
N ALA A 79 -8.43 -8.26 -3.63
CA ALA A 79 -9.33 -7.12 -3.76
C ALA A 79 -10.77 -7.56 -4.09
N GLY A 80 -10.93 -8.52 -5.01
CA GLY A 80 -12.22 -9.09 -5.38
C GLY A 80 -12.93 -9.83 -4.23
N ALA A 81 -12.17 -10.33 -3.25
CA ALA A 81 -12.70 -10.93 -2.03
C ALA A 81 -13.10 -9.90 -0.95
N GLY A 82 -12.82 -8.61 -1.16
CA GLY A 82 -13.11 -7.54 -0.19
C GLY A 82 -12.09 -7.43 0.95
N ILE A 83 -10.86 -7.92 0.74
CA ILE A 83 -9.73 -7.72 1.67
C ILE A 83 -9.09 -6.36 1.38
N SER A 84 -8.83 -5.55 2.40
CA SER A 84 -8.42 -4.16 2.25
C SER A 84 -6.92 -3.97 2.03
N GLY A 85 -6.11 -4.98 2.31
CA GLY A 85 -4.67 -4.88 2.20
C GLY A 85 -3.92 -6.17 2.47
N ILE A 86 -2.61 -6.11 2.29
CA ILE A 86 -1.68 -7.22 2.52
C ILE A 86 -0.55 -6.83 3.46
N GLN A 87 -0.04 -7.81 4.19
CA GLN A 87 1.21 -7.73 4.93
C GLN A 87 2.21 -8.65 4.23
N LEU A 88 3.15 -8.05 3.51
CA LEU A 88 4.07 -8.78 2.64
C LEU A 88 5.27 -9.31 3.42
N PHE A 89 5.54 -10.60 3.28
CA PHE A 89 6.72 -11.27 3.80
C PHE A 89 7.46 -12.00 2.69
N HIS A 90 8.78 -12.07 2.81
CA HIS A 90 9.61 -12.91 1.95
C HIS A 90 10.26 -14.02 2.77
N GLY A 91 9.77 -15.25 2.63
CA GLY A 91 10.27 -16.44 3.28
C GLY A 91 11.22 -17.24 2.38
N GLN A 92 12.42 -17.54 2.87
CA GLN A 92 13.42 -18.34 2.15
C GLN A 92 13.33 -19.82 2.55
N PHE A 93 12.25 -20.48 2.14
CA PHE A 93 12.02 -21.92 2.34
C PHE A 93 11.23 -22.51 1.15
N GLY A 94 11.13 -23.85 1.05
CA GLY A 94 10.37 -24.54 -0.01
C GLY A 94 11.17 -24.90 -1.27
N GLY A 95 12.31 -24.25 -1.50
CA GLY A 95 13.21 -24.51 -2.63
C GLY A 95 12.66 -24.06 -3.99
N PRO A 96 13.41 -24.32 -5.09
CA PRO A 96 12.97 -24.03 -6.45
C PRO A 96 11.66 -24.72 -6.81
N TRP A 97 10.70 -23.96 -7.31
CA TRP A 97 9.47 -24.52 -7.86
C TRP A 97 9.69 -24.90 -9.35
N PRO A 98 9.24 -26.09 -9.80
CA PRO A 98 9.44 -26.51 -11.18
C PRO A 98 8.93 -25.48 -12.20
N GLY A 99 9.82 -25.07 -13.11
CA GLY A 99 9.49 -24.11 -14.17
C GLY A 99 9.51 -22.63 -13.76
N VAL A 100 9.93 -22.31 -12.54
CA VAL A 100 10.08 -20.93 -12.07
C VAL A 100 11.56 -20.63 -11.87
N GLU A 101 12.20 -20.05 -12.88
CA GLU A 101 13.63 -19.72 -12.88
C GLU A 101 13.88 -18.33 -13.49
N PRO A 102 14.82 -17.52 -12.96
CA PRO A 102 15.55 -17.73 -11.72
C PRO A 102 14.67 -17.43 -10.49
N GLN A 103 14.97 -18.04 -9.33
CA GLN A 103 14.37 -17.60 -8.08
C GLN A 103 14.88 -16.21 -7.69
N ILE A 104 13.99 -15.41 -7.12
CA ILE A 104 14.29 -14.05 -6.69
C ILE A 104 14.89 -14.07 -5.29
N THR A 105 16.15 -13.67 -5.19
CA THR A 105 16.86 -13.51 -3.92
C THR A 105 16.44 -12.22 -3.22
N CYS A 106 16.09 -12.31 -1.94
CA CYS A 106 15.79 -11.14 -1.11
C CYS A 106 16.93 -10.10 -1.16
N LEU A 107 16.60 -8.81 -1.21
CA LEU A 107 17.54 -7.68 -1.32
C LEU A 107 18.37 -7.63 -2.62
N SER A 108 18.05 -8.44 -3.62
CA SER A 108 18.58 -8.27 -4.96
C SER A 108 17.83 -7.15 -5.70
N THR A 109 18.44 -6.61 -6.76
CA THR A 109 17.75 -5.63 -7.63
C THR A 109 16.44 -6.16 -8.22
N GLN A 110 16.36 -7.47 -8.51
CA GLN A 110 15.12 -8.08 -8.99
C GLN A 110 14.06 -8.11 -7.89
N TRP A 111 14.44 -8.36 -6.64
CA TRP A 111 13.55 -8.28 -5.50
C TRP A 111 13.04 -6.85 -5.30
N ASP A 112 13.91 -5.84 -5.34
CA ASP A 112 13.49 -4.43 -5.23
C ASP A 112 12.48 -4.05 -6.32
N ASN A 113 12.70 -4.53 -7.55
CA ASN A 113 11.76 -4.31 -8.66
C ASN A 113 10.40 -4.97 -8.40
N ILE A 114 10.38 -6.19 -7.86
CA ILE A 114 9.15 -6.91 -7.56
C ILE A 114 8.40 -6.30 -6.37
N ILE A 115 9.11 -5.87 -5.33
CA ILE A 115 8.49 -5.18 -4.19
C ILE A 115 7.87 -3.86 -4.65
N ARG A 116 8.58 -3.10 -5.50
CA ARG A 116 8.02 -1.89 -6.12
C ARG A 116 6.80 -2.20 -6.97
N TYR A 117 6.87 -3.19 -7.87
CA TYR A 117 5.71 -3.62 -8.67
C TYR A 117 4.51 -3.97 -7.78
N THR A 118 4.74 -4.76 -6.73
CA THR A 118 3.68 -5.18 -5.79
C THR A 118 3.06 -3.99 -5.05
N ALA A 119 3.81 -2.92 -4.80
CA ALA A 119 3.32 -1.71 -4.16
C ALA A 119 2.64 -0.72 -5.14
N GLU A 120 2.87 -0.89 -6.45
CA GLU A 120 2.28 -0.07 -7.51
C GLU A 120 0.94 -0.65 -8.02
N GLU A 121 0.74 -1.96 -7.88
CA GLU A 121 -0.53 -2.66 -8.13
C GLU A 121 -1.61 -2.32 -7.09
#